data_AF-A0A8T5I5W9-F1
#
_entry.id   AF-A0A8T5I5W9-F1
#
_cell.length_a   1.000
_cell.length_b   1.000
_cell.length_c   1.000
_cell.angle_alpha   90.00
_cell.angle_beta   90.00
_cell.angle_gamma   90.00
#
_symmetry.space_group_name_H-M   'P 1'
#
loop_
_entity.id
_entity.type
_entity.pdbx_description
1 polymer ?
#
loop_
_entity_poly.entity_id
_entity_poly.type
_entity_poly.pdbx_seq_one_letter_code
_entity_poly.pdbx_strand_id
1 'polypeptide(L)' 'MWILVETEVGPTRINTDAICAYQKPKEQPNNGESLLIYTSDNTLFDVNKNCEKIIQILDNHFDISNL' A
#
# COMPACT_ATOMS: atom_id res chain seq x y z
N MET A 1 9.00 -10.08 2.71
CA MET A 1 9.43 -9.06 3.72
C MET A 1 8.19 -8.55 4.47
N TRP A 2 8.28 -7.97 5.67
CA TRP A 2 7.11 -7.40 6.36
C TRP A 2 7.18 -5.87 6.41
N ILE A 3 6.07 -5.21 6.07
CA ILE A 3 5.90 -3.75 6.17
C ILE A 3 4.83 -3.40 7.20
N LEU A 4 5.08 -2.35 7.99
CA LEU A 4 4.07 -1.76 8.88
C LEU A 4 3.35 -0.64 8.12
N VAL A 5 2.02 -0.71 8.08
CA VAL A 5 1.17 0.29 7.45
C VAL A 5 0.10 0.78 8.43
N GLU A 6 -0.38 2.00 8.23
CA GLU A 6 -1.47 2.59 8.99
C GLU A 6 -2.75 2.55 8.16
N THR A 7 -3.80 1.96 8.69
CA THR A 7 -5.14 1.91 8.08
C THR A 7 -6.14 2.72 8.91
N GLU A 8 -7.38 2.88 8.44
CA GLU A 8 -8.43 3.54 9.24
C GLU A 8 -8.70 2.83 10.57
N VAL A 9 -8.55 1.51 10.61
CA VAL A 9 -8.81 0.68 11.79
C VAL A 9 -7.58 0.60 12.71
N GLY A 10 -6.42 1.08 12.25
CA GLY A 10 -5.16 1.11 12.99
C GLY A 10 -3.98 0.48 12.24
N PRO A 11 -2.84 0.33 12.94
CA PRO A 11 -1.63 -0.21 12.34
C PRO A 11 -1.74 -1.73 12.10
N THR A 12 -1.24 -2.18 10.96
CA THR A 12 -1.14 -3.61 10.64
C THR A 12 0.14 -3.93 9.88
N ARG A 13 0.59 -5.18 9.96
CA ARG A 13 1.74 -5.66 9.18
C ARG A 13 1.26 -6.47 7.99
N ILE A 14 1.78 -6.14 6.81
CA ILE A 14 1.51 -6.86 5.57
C ILE A 14 2.78 -7.59 5.15
N ASN A 15 2.65 -8.87 4.79
CA ASN A 15 3.74 -9.59 4.14
C ASN A 15 3.79 -9.15 2.68
N THR A 16 4.89 -8.53 2.26
CA THR A 16 5.09 -8.03 0.90
C THR A 16 4.99 -9.15 -0.14
N ASP A 17 5.38 -10.36 0.23
CA ASP A 17 5.38 -11.52 -0.67
C ASP A 17 3.93 -11.99 -0.97
N ALA A 18 2.95 -11.53 -0.18
CA ALA A 18 1.54 -11.75 -0.42
C ALA A 18 0.88 -10.64 -1.25
N ILE A 19 1.55 -9.49 -1.45
CA ILE A 19 1.02 -8.37 -2.22
C ILE A 19 1.10 -8.72 -3.71
N CYS A 20 0.01 -8.52 -4.43
CA CYS A 20 -0.06 -8.76 -5.88
C CYS A 20 -0.28 -7.49 -6.70
N ALA A 21 -0.78 -6.41 -6.08
CA ALA A 21 -0.92 -5.10 -6.70
C ALA A 21 -1.02 -4.00 -5.64
N TYR A 22 -0.73 -2.76 -6.05
CA TYR A 22 -1.05 -1.56 -5.27
C TYR A 22 -1.48 -0.42 -6.20
N GLN A 23 -2.28 0.50 -5.68
CA GLN A 23 -2.84 1.61 -6.44
C GLN A 23 -2.95 2.86 -5.57
N LYS A 24 -2.47 3.98 -6.09
CA LYS A 24 -2.75 5.31 -5.57
C LYS A 24 -3.94 5.93 -6.31
N PRO A 25 -5.12 6.10 -5.69
CA PRO A 25 -6.28 6.71 -6.34
C PRO A 25 -5.98 8.15 -6.76
N LYS A 26 -6.48 8.56 -7.94
CA LYS A 26 -6.29 9.92 -8.48
C LYS A 26 -7.13 10.98 -7.76
N GLU A 27 -8.28 10.60 -7.25
CA GLU A 27 -9.23 11.47 -6.57
C GLU A 27 -9.58 10.86 -5.23
N GLN A 28 -9.55 11.70 -4.18
CA GLN A 28 -10.03 11.31 -2.87
C GLN A 28 -11.26 12.13 -2.51
N PRO A 29 -12.32 11.51 -1.98
CA PRO A 29 -13.50 12.23 -1.52
C PRO A 29 -13.19 13.24 -0.40
N ASN A 30 -12.11 13.01 0.39
CA ASN A 30 -11.92 13.62 1.70
C ASN A 30 -10.51 14.22 1.97
N ASN A 31 -9.75 14.65 0.94
CA ASN A 31 -8.42 15.28 1.10
C ASN A 31 -7.35 14.45 1.85
N GLY A 32 -7.53 13.14 2.01
CA GLY A 32 -6.57 12.27 2.69
C GLY A 32 -5.40 11.83 1.81
N GLU A 33 -4.50 11.03 2.37
CA GLU A 33 -3.67 10.10 1.60
C GLU A 33 -4.37 8.73 1.60
N SER A 34 -4.26 7.98 0.50
CA SER A 34 -4.83 6.63 0.36
C SER A 34 -3.98 5.85 -0.63
N LEU A 35 -3.61 4.65 -0.23
CA LEU A 35 -2.91 3.66 -1.03
C LEU A 35 -3.62 2.33 -0.82
N LEU A 36 -4.19 1.82 -1.90
CA LEU A 36 -4.85 0.52 -1.92
C LEU A 36 -3.79 -0.55 -2.14
N ILE A 37 -3.70 -1.53 -1.25
CA ILE A 37 -2.81 -2.69 -1.38
C ILE A 37 -3.66 -3.95 -1.48
N TYR A 38 -3.46 -4.71 -2.55
CA TYR A 38 -4.17 -5.95 -2.84
C TYR A 38 -3.24 -7.15 -2.58
N THR A 39 -3.73 -8.14 -1.85
CA THR A 39 -3.01 -9.40 -1.62
C THR A 39 -3.60 -10.54 -2.44
N SER A 40 -2.79 -11.58 -2.65
CA SER A 40 -3.16 -12.78 -3.43
C SER A 40 -4.30 -13.60 -2.82
N ASP A 41 -4.63 -13.39 -1.55
CA ASP A 41 -5.78 -13.96 -0.86
C ASP A 41 -7.07 -13.11 -1.00
N ASN A 42 -7.06 -12.08 -1.84
CA ASN A 42 -8.13 -11.11 -2.08
C ASN A 42 -8.41 -10.16 -0.91
N THR A 43 -7.47 -9.98 0.03
CA THR A 43 -7.57 -8.92 1.03
C THR A 43 -7.20 -7.57 0.42
N LEU A 44 -7.95 -6.52 0.80
CA LEU A 44 -7.68 -5.13 0.47
C LEU A 44 -7.29 -4.38 1.74
N PHE A 45 -6.16 -3.69 1.70
CA PHE A 45 -5.77 -2.72 2.72
C PHE A 45 -5.86 -1.31 2.14
N ASP A 46 -6.58 -0.43 2.83
CA ASP A 46 -6.56 1.00 2.57
C ASP A 46 -5.58 1.67 3.55
N VAL A 47 -4.40 2.00 3.03
CA VAL A 47 -3.33 2.66 3.79
C VAL A 47 -3.53 4.16 3.72
N ASN A 48 -3.66 4.82 4.87
CA ASN A 48 -4.08 6.23 4.94
C ASN A 48 -3.02 7.19 5.52
N LYS A 49 -1.78 6.72 5.70
CA LYS A 49 -0.63 7.56 6.09
C LYS A 49 0.66 7.09 5.45
N ASN A 50 1.56 8.03 5.19
CA ASN A 50 2.91 7.78 4.67
C ASN A 50 2.88 7.04 3.33
N CYS A 51 1.89 7.30 2.48
CA CYS A 51 1.65 6.49 1.28
C CYS A 51 2.85 6.50 0.34
N GLU A 52 3.50 7.65 0.14
CA GLU A 52 4.70 7.79 -0.70
C GLU A 52 5.86 6.89 -0.23
N LYS A 53 6.06 6.80 1.09
CA LYS A 53 7.10 5.94 1.66
C LYS A 53 6.79 4.47 1.42
N ILE A 54 5.51 4.08 1.53
CA ILE A 54 5.10 2.70 1.26
C ILE A 54 5.24 2.38 -0.23
N ILE A 55 4.86 3.30 -1.13
CA ILE A 55 5.07 3.17 -2.57
C ILE A 55 6.55 2.91 -2.88
N GLN A 56 7.47 3.71 -2.34
CA GLN A 56 8.91 3.49 -2.54
C GLN A 56 9.37 2.10 -2.08
N ILE A 57 8.82 1.59 -0.97
CA ILE A 57 9.16 0.23 -0.50
C ILE A 57 8.61 -0.82 -1.45
N LEU A 58 7.39 -0.64 -1.95
CA LEU A 58 6.75 -1.58 -2.88
C LEU A 58 7.42 -1.55 -4.27
N ASP A 59 7.72 -0.37 -4.81
CA ASP A 59 8.47 -0.20 -6.06
C ASP A 59 9.79 -0.97 -6.00
N ASN A 60 10.55 -0.81 -4.90
CA ASN A 60 11.79 -1.56 -4.69
C ASN A 60 11.55 -3.07 -4.54
N HIS A 61 10.47 -3.49 -3.89
CA HIS A 61 10.15 -4.92 -3.71
C HIS A 61 9.79 -5.60 -5.04
N PHE A 62 9.04 -4.91 -5.90
CA PHE A 62 8.63 -5.42 -7.20
C PHE A 62 9.62 -5.12 -8.33
N ASP A 63 10.77 -4.54 -8.00
CA ASP A 63 11.79 -4.08 -8.97
C ASP A 63 11.20 -3.16 -10.06
N ILE A 64 10.25 -2.31 -9.65
CA ILE A 64 9.62 -1.31 -10.52
C ILE A 64 10.50 -0.06 -10.46
N SER A 65 11.59 -0.11 -11.22
CA SER A 65 12.51 1.01 -11.40
C SER A 65 12.10 1.80 -12.66
N ASN A 66 11.45 2.95 -12.50
CA ASN A 66 11.05 3.90 -13.55
C ASN A 66 9.91 3.48 -14.50
N LEU A 67 8.66 3.70 -14.07
CA LEU A 67 7.54 3.97 -14.98
C LEU A 67 7.33 5.48 -15.14
#